data_AF-A0A255ZBF2-F1
#
_entry.id   AF-A0A255ZBF2-F1
#
_cell.length_a   1.000
_cell.length_b   1.000
_cell.length_c   1.000
_cell.angle_alpha   90.00
_cell.angle_beta   90.00
_cell.angle_gamma   90.00
#
_symmetry.space_group_name_H-M   'P 1'
#
loop_
_entity.id
_entity.type
_entity.pdbx_description
1 polymer ?
#
loop_
_entity_poly.entity_id
_entity_poly.type
_entity_poly.pdbx_seq_one_letter_code
_entity_poly.pdbx_strand_id
1 'polypeptide(L)' 'MATYKTVYKCRECGATSYQPVIDRAANGALKPTGAYKCTGCRNVFASLRAWWEPRRSVEFQDFQGSKFSGQVNATGR' A
#
# COMPACT_ATOMS: atom_id res chain seq x y z
N MET A 1 -25.23 -15.09 6.06
CA MET A 1 -25.27 -13.80 5.32
C MET A 1 -23.97 -13.66 4.54
N ALA A 2 -24.03 -13.64 3.20
CA ALA A 2 -22.84 -13.49 2.38
C ALA A 2 -22.27 -12.07 2.56
N THR A 3 -21.06 -11.98 3.10
CA THR A 3 -20.34 -10.71 3.25
C THR A 3 -19.79 -10.33 1.88
N TYR A 4 -20.47 -9.44 1.17
CA TYR A 4 -19.98 -8.92 -0.10
C TYR A 4 -18.76 -8.02 0.19
N LYS A 5 -17.58 -8.47 -0.23
CA LYS A 5 -16.36 -7.67 -0.06
C LYS A 5 -16.32 -6.67 -1.22
N THR A 6 -16.69 -5.42 -0.95
CA THR A 6 -16.49 -4.34 -1.92
C THR A 6 -15.00 -4.07 -2.05
N VAL A 7 -14.39 -4.69 -3.07
CA VAL A 7 -12.95 -4.54 -3.38
C VAL A 7 -12.63 -3.09 -3.78
N TYR A 8 -13.58 -2.40 -4.43
CA TYR A 8 -13.39 -1.06 -4.97
C TYR A 8 -13.63 0.05 -3.94
N LYS A 9 -12.71 0.17 -2.98
CA LYS A 9 -12.67 1.28 -2.03
C LYS A 9 -11.24 1.74 -1.77
N CYS A 10 -11.06 2.97 -1.32
CA CYS A 10 -9.78 3.51 -0.93
C CYS A 10 -9.14 2.64 0.13
N ARG A 11 -7.90 2.20 -0.11
CA ARG A 11 -7.15 1.38 0.84
C ARG A 11 -6.77 2.12 2.13
N GLU A 12 -6.68 3.45 2.08
CA GLU A 12 -6.24 4.27 3.23
C GLU A 12 -7.43 4.71 4.08
N CYS A 13 -8.51 5.22 3.49
CA CYS A 13 -9.65 5.78 4.22
C CYS A 13 -11.00 5.09 3.98
N GLY A 14 -11.07 4.09 3.09
CA GLY A 14 -12.29 3.35 2.80
C GLY A 14 -13.32 4.09 1.92
N ALA A 15 -13.03 5.29 1.42
CA ALA A 15 -13.92 6.00 0.51
C ALA A 15 -14.20 5.19 -0.76
N THR A 16 -15.43 5.23 -1.26
CA THR A 16 -15.87 4.46 -2.44
C THR A 16 -15.82 5.27 -3.74
N SER A 17 -15.33 6.50 -3.69
CA SER A 17 -15.24 7.38 -4.87
C SER A 17 -13.88 8.07 -5.01
N TYR A 18 -13.57 8.42 -6.25
CA TYR A 18 -12.40 9.19 -6.67
C TYR A 18 -12.79 10.12 -7.83
N GLN A 19 -11.95 11.11 -8.12
CA GLN A 19 -12.14 12.05 -9.20
C GLN A 19 -10.83 12.28 -9.98
N PRO A 20 -10.89 12.56 -11.30
CA PRO A 20 -9.70 12.93 -12.06
C PRO A 20 -9.15 14.29 -11.59
N VAL A 21 -7.83 14.42 -11.58
CA VAL A 21 -7.18 15.71 -11.31
C VAL A 21 -7.11 16.50 -12.61
N ILE A 22 -7.78 17.65 -12.63
CA ILE A 22 -7.75 18.62 -13.71
C ILE A 22 -6.75 19.70 -13.35
N ASP A 23 -5.87 20.02 -14.28
CA ASP A 23 -4.89 21.09 -14.14
C ASP A 23 -4.91 22.03 -15.33
N ARG A 24 -4.36 23.23 -15.16
CA ARG A 24 -4.34 24.26 -16.19
C ARG A 24 -3.05 24.15 -16.99
N ALA A 25 -3.16 23.75 -18.25
CA ALA A 25 -2.04 23.72 -19.16
C ALA A 25 -1.49 25.14 -19.41
N ALA A 26 -0.25 25.23 -19.92
CA ALA A 26 0.43 26.51 -20.17
C ALA A 26 -0.36 27.48 -21.09
N ASN A 27 -1.23 26.94 -21.95
CA ASN A 27 -2.13 27.71 -22.81
C ASN A 27 -3.45 28.13 -22.14
N GLY A 28 -3.60 27.90 -20.82
CA GLY A 28 -4.79 28.21 -20.05
C GLY A 28 -5.92 27.19 -20.14
N ALA A 29 -5.77 26.12 -20.93
CA ALA A 29 -6.79 25.08 -21.06
C ALA A 29 -6.83 24.16 -19.82
N LEU A 30 -8.02 23.82 -19.34
CA LEU A 30 -8.21 22.82 -18.29
C LEU A 30 -8.13 21.43 -18.91
N LYS A 31 -7.16 20.62 -18.48
CA LYS A 31 -6.93 19.26 -19.00
C LYS A 31 -6.78 18.24 -17.87
N PRO A 32 -7.24 17.00 -18.07
CA PRO A 32 -6.93 15.92 -17.14
C PRO A 32 -5.42 15.65 -17.15
N THR A 33 -4.86 15.54 -15.95
CA THR A 33 -3.42 15.30 -15.74
C THR A 33 -3.02 13.82 -15.91
N GLY A 34 -4.01 12.92 -15.99
CA GLY A 34 -3.80 11.47 -15.90
C GLY A 34 -3.68 10.97 -14.45
N ALA A 35 -3.67 11.86 -13.45
CA ALA A 35 -3.76 11.49 -12.05
C ALA A 35 -5.23 11.52 -11.56
N TYR A 36 -5.45 10.82 -10.46
CA TYR A 36 -6.73 10.71 -9.78
C TYR A 36 -6.57 11.12 -8.31
N LYS A 37 -7.66 11.58 -7.71
CA LYS A 37 -7.72 12.04 -6.32
C LYS A 37 -8.84 11.33 -5.58
N CYS A 38 -8.55 10.81 -4.40
CA CYS A 38 -9.57 10.24 -3.52
C CYS A 38 -10.47 11.35 -2.96
N THR A 39 -11.78 11.13 -2.95
CA THR A 39 -12.75 12.10 -2.40
C THR A 39 -12.71 12.18 -0.87
N GLY A 40 -12.31 11.09 -0.21
CA GLY A 40 -12.18 11.01 1.26
C GLY A 40 -10.87 11.60 1.78
N CYS A 41 -9.75 10.90 1.56
CA CYS A 41 -8.45 11.30 2.11
C CYS A 41 -7.69 12.31 1.25
N ARG A 42 -8.23 12.72 0.08
CA ARG A 42 -7.60 13.66 -0.85
C ARG A 42 -6.25 13.23 -1.41
N ASN A 43 -5.84 11.99 -1.18
CA ASN A 43 -4.61 11.43 -1.72
C ASN A 43 -4.66 11.35 -3.26
N VAL A 44 -3.55 11.69 -3.90
CA VAL A 44 -3.40 11.68 -5.36
C VAL A 44 -2.63 10.44 -5.80
N PHE A 45 -3.10 9.77 -6.84
CA PHE A 45 -2.55 8.52 -7.33
C PHE A 45 -2.61 8.42 -8.86
N ALA A 46 -1.65 7.71 -9.45
CA ALA A 46 -1.54 7.58 -10.91
C ALA A 46 -2.43 6.48 -11.51
N SER A 47 -2.86 5.50 -10.72
CA SER A 47 -3.65 4.37 -11.22
C SER A 47 -4.73 3.95 -10.23
N LEU A 48 -5.87 3.48 -10.76
CA LEU A 48 -6.98 2.99 -9.92
C LEU A 48 -6.54 1.83 -9.03
N ARG A 49 -5.61 0.99 -9.51
CA ARG A 49 -5.06 -0.12 -8.73
C ARG A 49 -4.32 0.38 -7.48
N ALA A 50 -3.57 1.48 -7.57
CA ALA A 50 -2.94 2.09 -6.40
C ALA A 50 -3.93 2.63 -5.36
N TRP A 51 -5.19 2.88 -5.74
CA TRP A 51 -6.24 3.37 -4.85
C TRP A 51 -6.90 2.26 -4.04
N TRP A 52 -7.21 1.12 -4.64
CA TRP A 52 -7.94 0.03 -3.97
C TRP A 52 -7.08 -1.17 -3.59
N GLU A 53 -5.93 -1.39 -4.23
CA GLU A 53 -5.09 -2.55 -3.95
C GLU A 53 -4.43 -2.40 -2.57
N PRO A 54 -4.63 -3.37 -1.65
CA PRO A 54 -3.91 -3.41 -0.39
C PRO A 54 -2.41 -3.43 -0.64
N ARG A 55 -1.64 -2.69 0.17
CA ARG A 55 -0.18 -2.81 0.12
C ARG A 55 0.18 -4.25 0.48
N ARG A 56 0.83 -4.94 -0.46
CA ARG A 56 1.48 -6.21 -0.18
C ARG A 56 2.65 -5.84 0.72
N SER A 57 2.61 -6.19 1.99
CA SER A 57 3.83 -6.19 2.80
C SER A 57 4.76 -7.18 2.10
N VAL A 58 5.92 -6.70 1.64
CA VAL A 58 7.04 -7.61 1.38
C VAL A 58 7.46 -8.04 2.78
N GLU A 59 6.85 -9.12 3.26
CA GLU A 59 7.25 -9.78 4.49
C GLU A 59 8.59 -10.43 4.19
N PHE A 60 9.65 -9.66 4.43
CA PHE A 60 11.03 -10.12 4.35
C PHE A 60 11.14 -11.20 5.43
N GLN A 61 11.20 -12.47 5.02
CA GLN A 61 11.28 -13.59 5.94
C GLN A 61 12.49 -13.40 6.84
N ASP A 62 12.20 -13.17 8.11
CA ASP A 62 13.13 -13.19 9.22
C ASP A 62 13.92 -14.51 9.19
N PHE A 63 15.21 -14.41 8.89
CA PHE A 63 16.17 -15.52 8.96
C PHE A 63 16.40 -15.91 10.43
N GLN A 64 15.40 -16.48 11.10
CA GLN A 64 15.55 -17.09 12.40
C GLN A 64 16.01 -18.54 12.26
N GLY A 65 17.33 -18.74 12.30
CA GLY A 65 17.88 -20.09 12.34
C GLY A 65 19.39 -20.13 12.51
N SER A 66 19.88 -20.12 13.75
CA SER A 66 20.69 -21.23 14.29
C SER A 66 21.25 -20.90 15.67
N LYS A 67 20.75 -21.65 16.66
CA LYS A 67 21.29 -21.72 18.01
C LYS A 67 22.71 -22.27 17.97
N PHE A 68 23.70 -21.47 18.37
CA PHE A 68 24.98 -22.01 18.81
C PHE A 68 24.83 -22.49 20.26
N SER A 69 24.54 -23.79 20.42
CA SER A 69 24.71 -24.49 21.70
C SER A 69 26.21 -24.65 21.97
N GLY A 70 26.78 -23.80 22.82
CA GLY A 70 28.14 -23.96 23.33
C GLY A 70 28.18 -25.06 24.39
N GLN A 71 28.74 -26.22 24.04
CA GLN A 71 29.10 -27.28 24.99
C GLN A 71 30.19 -26.79 25.96
N VAL A 72 29.89 -26.86 27.25
CA VAL A 72 30.89 -26.78 28.32
C VAL A 72 31.68 -28.08 28.35
N ASN A 73 33.01 -28.02 28.31
CA ASN A 73 33.86 -29.15 28.64
C ASN A 73 34.67 -28.80 29.88
N ALA A 74 34.40 -29.53 30.96
CA ALA A 74 35.16 -29.51 32.19
C ALA A 74 36.48 -30.27 31.96
N THR A 75 37.61 -29.66 32.31
CA THR A 75 38.89 -30.37 32.39
C THR A 75 39.50 -30.09 33.75
N GLY A 76 39.41 -31.08 34.63
CA GLY A 76 40.16 -31.10 35.87
C GLY A 76 41.56 -31.65 35.63
N ARG A 77 42.57 -30.94 36.14
CA ARG A 77 43.79 -31.49 36.72
C ARG A 77 44.55 -30.39 37.46
#